data_AF-B2C5V3-F1
#
_entry.id   AF-B2C5V3-F1
#
_cell.length_a   1.000
_cell.length_b   1.000
_cell.length_c   1.000
_cell.angle_alpha   90.00
_cell.angle_beta   90.00
_cell.angle_gamma   90.00
#
_symmetry.space_group_name_H-M   'P 1'
#
loop_
_entity.id
_entity.type
_entity.pdbx_description
1 polymer ?
#
loop_
_entity_poly.entity_id
_entity_poly.type
_entity_poly.pdbx_seq_one_letter_code
_entity_poly.pdbx_strand_id
1 'polypeptide(L)'
;MEEFRHNGRDFEYCPDGDTDVSKHTASRRKKNKKPLPTECVFCKNNGVEETYYREHLIRYIDGRTQCPVLRAYTCPICGATGDDAHTVKYCSKGPYNSNTNTNYTGKRRSK
;
A
#
# COMPACT_ATOMS: atom_id res chain seq x y z
N MET A 1 43.58 29.81 3.30
CA MET A 1 42.55 28.82 2.92
C MET A 1 42.51 27.79 4.03
N GLU A 2 41.61 27.85 5.01
CA GLU A 2 40.21 27.38 4.83
C GLU A 2 40.25 25.97 4.21
N GLU A 3 39.98 24.88 4.92
CA GLU A 3 38.79 24.67 5.72
C GLU A 3 38.80 23.25 6.33
N PHE A 4 38.28 23.18 7.55
CA PHE A 4 37.50 22.06 8.09
C PHE A 4 38.13 20.67 8.23
N ARG A 5 38.67 20.47 9.44
CA ARG A 5 38.33 19.31 10.29
C ARG A 5 36.94 18.78 9.94
N HIS A 6 36.82 17.49 9.63
CA HIS A 6 35.70 16.57 9.96
C HIS A 6 35.56 15.47 8.90
N ASN A 7 36.34 14.41 9.10
CA ASN A 7 35.89 13.01 9.16
C ASN A 7 37.14 12.17 8.94
N GLY A 8 37.75 11.75 10.06
CA GLY A 8 38.88 10.85 10.08
C GLY A 8 38.66 9.69 9.10
N ARG A 9 39.44 9.72 8.03
CA ARG A 9 39.63 8.60 7.14
C ARG A 9 41.12 8.55 6.86
N ASP A 10 41.87 8.26 7.91
CA ASP A 10 43.17 7.61 7.81
C ASP A 10 42.92 6.29 7.07
N PHE A 11 43.05 6.37 5.75
CA PHE A 11 43.15 5.20 4.91
C PHE A 11 44.61 4.76 5.02
N GLU A 12 44.90 4.05 6.10
CA GLU A 12 46.21 3.44 6.35
C GLU A 12 46.74 2.78 5.07
N TYR A 13 47.96 3.14 4.72
CA TYR A 13 48.79 2.35 3.83
C TYR A 13 49.22 1.09 4.61
N CYS A 14 48.44 0.01 4.49
CA CYS A 14 48.86 -1.29 5.00
C CYS A 14 49.66 -2.02 3.90
N PRO A 15 50.96 -2.34 4.11
CA PRO A 15 51.79 -3.05 3.14
C PRO A 15 51.43 -4.54 3.10
N ASP A 16 51.56 -5.13 1.90
CA ASP A 16 51.19 -6.50 1.56
C ASP A 16 51.89 -7.59 2.39
N GLY A 17 51.14 -8.63 2.79
CA GLY A 17 51.70 -9.86 3.40
C GLY A 17 50.66 -10.83 3.95
N ASP A 18 50.20 -11.76 3.09
CA ASP A 18 49.53 -13.05 3.34
C ASP A 18 48.71 -13.26 4.63
N THR A 19 47.37 -13.37 4.51
CA THR A 19 46.53 -14.48 5.04
C THR A 19 45.01 -14.18 4.99
N ASP A 20 44.25 -15.17 4.51
CA ASP A 20 42.80 -15.43 4.64
C ASP A 20 41.75 -14.37 4.22
N VAL A 21 41.03 -14.67 3.13
CA VAL A 21 39.90 -13.90 2.59
C VAL A 21 38.65 -14.17 3.43
N SER A 22 38.35 -13.28 4.38
CA SER A 22 37.02 -13.22 5.01
C SER A 22 36.36 -11.86 4.80
N LYS A 23 35.43 -11.88 3.83
CA LYS A 23 34.56 -10.78 3.37
C LYS A 23 33.75 -10.17 4.51
N HIS A 24 34.21 -9.08 5.09
CA HIS A 24 33.33 -8.13 5.81
C HIS A 24 32.71 -7.14 4.82
N THR A 25 31.83 -7.65 3.96
CA THR A 25 30.98 -6.80 3.11
C THR A 25 29.99 -6.04 3.98
N ALA A 26 30.16 -4.72 3.99
CA ALA A 26 29.14 -3.68 4.13
C ALA A 26 28.07 -3.88 5.23
N SER A 27 28.17 -3.03 6.26
CA SER A 27 27.08 -2.66 7.17
C SER A 27 25.74 -2.59 6.43
N ARG A 28 24.89 -3.61 6.65
CA ARG A 28 23.51 -3.63 6.17
C ARG A 28 22.77 -2.48 6.84
N ARG A 29 22.56 -1.37 6.11
CA ARG A 29 21.57 -0.36 6.45
C ARG A 29 20.26 -1.08 6.78
N LYS A 30 19.89 -1.08 8.06
CA LYS A 30 18.63 -1.61 8.57
C LYS A 30 17.52 -0.77 7.95
N LYS A 31 17.01 -1.19 6.80
CA LYS A 31 15.86 -0.55 6.15
C LYS A 31 14.71 -0.65 7.13
N ASN A 32 14.30 0.48 7.72
CA ASN A 32 13.08 0.58 8.51
C ASN A 32 11.92 0.10 7.64
N LYS A 33 11.55 -1.17 7.79
CA LYS A 33 10.33 -1.72 7.21
C LYS A 33 9.21 -1.06 8.00
N LYS A 34 8.55 -0.06 7.41
CA LYS A 34 7.31 0.49 7.95
C LYS A 34 6.39 -0.73 8.19
N PRO A 35 5.84 -0.90 9.40
CA PRO A 35 4.94 -2.02 9.66
C PRO A 35 3.81 -1.97 8.64
N LEU A 36 3.49 -3.12 8.05
CA LEU A 36 2.37 -3.22 7.11
C LEU A 36 1.11 -2.71 7.82
N PRO A 37 0.20 -2.02 7.12
CA PRO A 37 -1.06 -1.59 7.71
C PRO A 37 -1.75 -2.79 8.34
N THR A 38 -2.02 -2.71 9.63
CA THR A 38 -2.69 -3.75 10.42
C THR A 38 -4.17 -3.42 10.65
N GLU A 39 -4.69 -2.38 9.99
CA GLU A 39 -6.06 -1.89 10.18
C GLU A 39 -6.79 -1.66 8.84
N CYS A 40 -8.10 -1.90 8.86
CA CYS A 40 -9.03 -1.59 7.79
C CYS A 40 -9.39 -0.10 7.81
N VAL A 41 -8.73 0.66 6.93
CA VAL A 41 -8.98 2.10 6.74
C VAL A 41 -10.45 2.37 6.35
N PHE A 42 -11.11 1.44 5.65
CA PHE A 42 -12.52 1.59 5.29
C PHE A 42 -13.43 1.58 6.52
N CYS A 43 -13.29 0.59 7.40
CA CYS A 43 -14.08 0.51 8.63
C CYS A 43 -13.75 1.65 9.60
N LYS A 44 -12.46 2.00 9.71
CA LYS A 44 -12.02 3.16 10.50
C LYS A 44 -12.68 4.46 10.05
N ASN A 45 -12.74 4.71 8.74
CA ASN A 45 -13.41 5.90 8.20
C ASN A 45 -14.94 5.90 8.38
N ASN A 46 -15.56 4.73 8.51
CA ASN A 46 -16.98 4.59 8.81
C ASN A 46 -17.28 4.69 10.32
N GLY A 47 -16.28 4.97 11.17
CA GLY A 47 -16.46 5.09 12.61
C GLY A 47 -16.77 3.77 13.32
N VAL A 48 -16.39 2.64 12.71
CA VAL A 48 -16.53 1.33 13.37
C VAL A 48 -15.55 1.25 14.54
N GLU A 49 -15.87 0.41 15.52
CA GLU A 49 -15.04 0.19 16.72
C GLU A 49 -13.59 -0.20 16.38
N GLU A 50 -12.65 0.20 17.23
CA GLU A 50 -11.23 -0.07 17.06
C GLU A 50 -10.88 -1.55 17.01
N THR A 51 -11.46 -2.38 17.88
CA THR A 51 -11.17 -3.81 17.88
C THR A 51 -11.53 -4.41 16.53
N TYR A 52 -12.70 -4.06 16.00
CA TYR A 52 -13.20 -4.59 14.73
C TYR A 52 -12.37 -4.15 13.52
N TYR A 53 -12.03 -2.87 13.38
CA TYR A 53 -11.24 -2.44 12.21
C TYR A 53 -9.79 -2.93 12.26
N ARG A 54 -9.28 -3.37 13.42
CA ARG A 54 -7.91 -3.93 13.56
C ARG A 54 -7.85 -5.44 13.31
N GLU A 55 -8.99 -6.12 13.19
CA GLU A 55 -9.04 -7.57 12.90
C GLU A 55 -8.87 -7.91 11.41
N HIS A 56 -9.01 -6.92 10.51
CA HIS A 56 -8.97 -7.16 9.08
C HIS A 56 -8.37 -5.96 8.31
N LEU A 57 -8.06 -6.18 7.04
CA LEU A 57 -7.61 -5.17 6.10
C LEU A 57 -8.69 -4.88 5.05
N ILE A 58 -8.53 -3.79 4.30
CA ILE A 58 -9.44 -3.49 3.18
C ILE A 58 -9.26 -4.50 2.04
N ARG A 59 -8.00 -4.74 1.62
CA ARG A 59 -7.62 -5.67 0.55
C ARG A 59 -6.38 -6.47 0.97
N TYR A 60 -6.35 -7.74 0.58
CA TYR A 60 -5.17 -8.60 0.72
C TYR A 60 -4.12 -8.33 -0.35
N ILE A 61 -2.93 -8.92 -0.17
CA ILE A 61 -1.83 -8.90 -1.16
C ILE A 61 -2.25 -9.42 -2.54
N ASP A 62 -3.21 -10.34 -2.59
CA ASP A 62 -3.76 -10.89 -3.83
C ASP A 62 -4.72 -9.93 -4.56
N GLY A 63 -4.95 -8.74 -3.99
CA GLY A 63 -5.87 -7.75 -4.56
C GLY A 63 -7.35 -7.98 -4.23
N ARG A 64 -7.70 -9.07 -3.53
CA ARG A 64 -9.06 -9.40 -3.09
C ARG A 64 -9.50 -8.55 -1.89
N THR A 65 -10.77 -8.17 -1.86
CA THR A 65 -11.38 -7.43 -0.74
C THR A 65 -11.59 -8.36 0.46
N GLN A 66 -10.94 -8.03 1.59
CA GLN A 66 -11.08 -8.80 2.83
C GLN A 66 -12.15 -8.19 3.75
N CYS A 67 -12.33 -6.88 3.71
CA CYS A 67 -13.24 -6.20 4.62
C CYS A 67 -14.68 -6.76 4.52
N PRO A 68 -15.23 -7.36 5.58
CA PRO A 68 -16.55 -8.00 5.54
C PRO A 68 -17.66 -7.01 5.20
N VAL A 69 -17.54 -5.76 5.67
CA VAL A 69 -18.49 -4.68 5.35
C VAL A 69 -18.46 -4.36 3.86
N LEU A 70 -17.27 -4.22 3.29
CA LEU A 70 -17.14 -3.95 1.86
C LEU A 70 -17.56 -5.15 1.01
N ARG A 71 -17.26 -6.39 1.45
CA ARG A 71 -17.70 -7.63 0.77
C ARG A 71 -19.23 -7.75 0.67
N ALA A 72 -19.94 -7.35 1.73
CA ALA A 72 -21.41 -7.36 1.74
C ALA A 72 -22.02 -6.27 0.83
N TYR A 73 -21.24 -5.25 0.47
CA TYR A 73 -21.68 -4.21 -0.45
C TYR A 73 -21.70 -4.72 -1.89
N THR A 74 -22.83 -4.54 -2.56
CA THR A 74 -22.98 -4.81 -3.99
C THR A 74 -22.93 -3.50 -4.76
N CYS A 75 -21.99 -3.37 -5.70
CA CYS A 75 -21.87 -2.17 -6.51
C CYS A 75 -23.12 -2.00 -7.41
N PRO A 76 -23.87 -0.90 -7.29
CA PRO A 76 -25.12 -0.70 -8.05
C PRO A 76 -24.90 -0.43 -9.55
N ILE A 77 -23.65 -0.17 -9.96
CA ILE A 77 -23.30 0.12 -11.36
C ILE A 77 -22.94 -1.17 -12.11
N CYS A 78 -22.10 -2.01 -11.52
CA CYS A 78 -21.56 -3.20 -12.19
C CYS A 78 -21.99 -4.53 -11.56
N GLY A 79 -22.63 -4.52 -10.39
CA GLY A 79 -23.07 -5.71 -9.66
C GLY A 79 -21.98 -6.46 -8.90
N ALA A 80 -20.72 -5.98 -8.90
CA ALA A 80 -19.63 -6.66 -8.19
C ALA A 80 -19.86 -6.68 -6.66
N THR A 81 -19.54 -7.81 -6.04
CA THR A 81 -19.71 -8.08 -4.60
C THR A 81 -18.65 -9.10 -4.14
N GLY A 82 -18.55 -9.36 -2.83
CA GLY A 82 -17.58 -10.30 -2.26
C GLY A 82 -16.12 -9.86 -2.48
N ASP A 83 -15.33 -10.72 -3.10
CA ASP A 83 -13.89 -10.49 -3.30
C ASP A 83 -13.59 -9.31 -4.26
N ASP A 84 -14.52 -9.03 -5.19
CA ASP A 84 -14.43 -7.93 -6.16
C ASP A 84 -15.19 -6.68 -5.72
N ALA A 85 -15.68 -6.67 -4.49
CA ALA A 85 -16.48 -5.56 -3.98
C ALA A 85 -15.67 -4.26 -3.93
N HIS A 86 -16.31 -3.18 -4.35
CA HIS A 86 -15.76 -1.83 -4.39
C HIS A 86 -16.88 -0.81 -4.25
N THR A 87 -16.53 0.42 -3.84
CA THR A 87 -17.51 1.51 -3.78
C THR A 87 -17.76 2.10 -5.17
N VAL A 88 -18.90 2.76 -5.35
CA VAL A 88 -19.33 3.43 -6.59
C VAL A 88 -18.21 4.28 -7.22
N LYS A 89 -17.47 5.01 -6.39
CA LYS A 89 -16.37 5.89 -6.82
C LYS A 89 -15.26 5.16 -7.55
N TYR A 90 -14.96 3.93 -7.13
CA TYR A 90 -13.89 3.11 -7.71
C TYR A 90 -14.43 2.06 -8.69
N CYS A 91 -15.69 2.22 -9.11
CA CYS A 91 -16.27 1.31 -10.08
C CYS A 91 -15.61 1.45 -11.44
N SER A 92 -15.13 0.32 -11.98
CA SER A 92 -14.52 0.27 -13.29
C SER A 92 -15.47 0.65 -14.42
N LYS A 93 -16.78 0.50 -14.22
CA LYS A 93 -17.84 0.86 -15.18
C LYS A 93 -18.56 2.16 -14.81
N GLY A 94 -18.12 2.86 -13.77
CA GLY A 94 -18.77 4.06 -13.26
C GLY A 94 -18.39 5.32 -14.03
N PRO A 95 -19.20 6.40 -13.92
CA PRO A 95 -18.98 7.65 -14.64
C PRO A 95 -17.70 8.37 -14.20
N TYR A 96 -17.15 8.02 -13.03
CA TYR A 96 -15.89 8.55 -12.50
C TYR A 96 -14.66 7.84 -13.05
N ASN A 97 -14.83 6.74 -13.79
CA ASN A 97 -13.73 6.07 -14.46
C ASN A 97 -13.56 6.65 -15.86
N SER A 98 -12.43 7.32 -16.10
CA SER A 98 -12.10 7.96 -17.37
C SER A 98 -11.88 6.99 -18.53
N ASN A 99 -11.76 5.68 -18.28
CA ASN A 99 -11.57 4.65 -19.31
C ASN A 99 -12.88 4.01 -19.81
N THR A 100 -14.05 4.43 -19.33
CA THR A 100 -15.31 3.81 -19.76
C THR A 100 -15.90 4.51 -20.97
N ASN A 101 -15.64 3.94 -22.15
CA ASN A 101 -16.50 4.14 -23.32
C ASN A 101 -17.80 3.35 -23.09
N THR A 102 -18.82 3.96 -22.49
CA THR A 102 -20.13 3.30 -22.43
C THR A 102 -21.32 4.26 -22.35
N ASN A 103 -22.16 4.10 -23.35
CA ASN A 103 -23.44 4.77 -23.59
C ASN A 103 -24.49 4.26 -22.58
N TYR A 104 -24.44 4.68 -21.32
CA TYR A 104 -25.55 4.41 -20.39
C TYR A 104 -26.68 5.42 -20.59
N THR A 105 -27.71 4.96 -21.29
CA THR A 105 -29.05 5.53 -21.41
C THR A 105 -29.78 5.50 -20.06
N GLY A 106 -29.31 6.31 -19.11
CA GLY A 106 -30.03 6.54 -17.85
C GLY A 106 -31.24 7.44 -18.08
N LYS A 107 -32.44 6.84 -18.16
CA LYS A 107 -33.72 7.55 -17.98
C LYS A 107 -33.62 8.42 -16.72
N ARG A 108 -33.53 9.74 -16.89
CA ARG A 108 -33.70 10.68 -15.77
C ARG A 108 -35.10 10.46 -15.23
N ARG A 109 -35.23 10.03 -13.98
CA ARG A 109 -36.52 10.08 -13.27
C ARG A 109 -36.90 11.55 -13.19
N SER A 110 -37.87 11.96 -13.99
CA SER A 110 -38.51 13.26 -13.90
C SER A 110 -39.14 13.41 -12.52
N LYS A 111 -38.87 14.54 -11.89
CA LYS A 111 -39.54 15.00 -10.68
C LYS A 111 -40.79 15.79 -11.07
#